data_AF-A0A2T1GKN1-F1
#
_entry.id   AF-A0A2T1GKN1-F1
#
_cell.length_a   1.000
_cell.length_b   1.000
_cell.length_c   1.000
_cell.angle_alpha   90.00
_cell.angle_beta   90.00
_cell.angle_gamma   90.00
#
_symmetry.space_group_name_H-M   'P 1'
#
loop_
_entity.id
_entity.type
_entity.pdbx_description
1 polymer ?
#
loop_
_entity_poly.entity_id
_entity_poly.type
_entity_poly.pdbx_seq_one_letter_code
_entity_poly.pdbx_strand_id
1 'polypeptide(L)' 'MSSNVRVSADLYQRLREIRLSLESQYSSAAPTVQDLVSIAIERSIRDWNNPEQQTQLLEELLAHRKAARSRMGQRNRDSS' A
#
# COMPACT_ATOMS: atom_id res chain seq x y z
N MET A 1 20.32 5.42 2.77
CA MET A 1 19.44 5.81 3.89
C MET A 1 18.20 4.92 3.85
N SER A 2 18.02 4.04 4.84
CA SER A 2 16.80 3.24 4.94
C SER A 2 15.71 4.14 5.50
N SER A 3 14.86 4.68 4.64
CA SER A 3 13.64 5.34 5.09
C SER A 3 12.67 4.23 5.50
N ASN A 4 12.36 4.14 6.79
CA ASN A 4 11.28 3.28 7.25
C ASN A 4 9.98 3.77 6.61
N VAL A 5 9.55 3.10 5.54
CA VAL A 5 8.26 3.36 4.90
C VAL A 5 7.19 3.01 5.92
N ARG A 6 6.48 4.02 6.43
CA ARG A 6 5.36 3.82 7.35
C ARG A 6 4.13 3.43 6.57
N VAL A 7 3.75 2.16 6.69
CA VAL A 7 2.44 1.67 6.27
C VAL A 7 1.38 2.29 7.19
N SER A 8 0.28 2.79 6.63
CA SER A 8 -0.82 3.32 7.45
C SER A 8 -1.43 2.20 8.28
N ALA A 9 -1.92 2.52 9.49
CA ALA A 9 -2.54 1.53 10.37
C ALA A 9 -3.72 0.81 9.69
N ASP A 10 -4.50 1.53 8.88
CA ASP A 10 -5.60 0.96 8.09
C ASP A 10 -5.09 -0.07 7.06
N LEU A 11 -4.02 0.26 6.32
CA LEU A 11 -3.47 -0.66 5.32
C LEU A 11 -2.85 -1.89 5.99
N TYR A 12 -2.18 -1.71 7.13
CA TYR A 12 -1.66 -2.84 7.91
C TYR A 12 -2.78 -3.75 8.43
N GLN A 13 -3.87 -3.18 8.91
CA GLN A 13 -5.03 -3.94 9.37
C GLN A 13 -5.65 -4.76 8.24
N ARG A 14 -5.83 -4.18 7.05
CA ARG A 14 -6.32 -4.91 5.87
C ARG A 14 -5.37 -6.04 5.45
N LEU A 15 -4.06 -5.81 5.47
CA LEU A 15 -3.07 -6.86 5.20
C LEU A 15 -3.14 -7.99 6.23
N ARG A 16 -3.38 -7.65 7.50
CA ARG A 16 -3.57 -8.64 8.57
C ARG A 16 -4.83 -9.47 8.36
N GLU A 17 -5.93 -8.87 7.93
CA GLU A 17 -7.17 -9.58 7.61
C GLU A 17 -6.99 -10.55 6.44
N ILE A 18 -6.28 -10.14 5.39
CA ILE A 18 -5.91 -11.02 4.27
C ILE A 18 -5.06 -12.18 4.77
N ARG A 19 -4.05 -11.92 5.61
CA ARG A 19 -3.24 -13.00 6.20
C ARG A 19 -4.08 -13.99 6.99
N LEU A 20 -4.98 -13.52 7.87
CA LEU A 20 -5.83 -14.40 8.69
C LEU A 20 -6.76 -15.28 7.84
N SER A 21 -7.28 -14.74 6.73
CA SER A 21 -8.13 -15.52 5.81
C SER A 21 -7.34 -16.57 5.01
N LEU A 22 -6.04 -16.39 4.85
CA LEU A 22 -5.14 -17.37 4.24
C LEU A 22 -4.64 -18.39 5.26
N GLU A 23 -4.41 -17.99 6.52
CA GLU A 23 -4.06 -18.91 7.61
C GLU A 23 -5.13 -19.98 7.82
N SER A 24 -6.41 -19.64 7.70
CA SER A 24 -7.50 -20.62 7.79
C SER A 24 -7.49 -21.65 6.65
N GLN A 25 -6.93 -21.31 5.49
CA GLN A 25 -6.92 -22.17 4.29
C GLN A 25 -5.61 -22.96 4.15
N TYR A 26 -4.48 -22.34 4.48
CA TYR A 26 -3.14 -22.86 4.19
C TYR A 26 -2.32 -23.15 5.47
N SER A 27 -2.86 -22.87 6.65
CA SER A 27 -2.21 -23.13 7.94
C SER A 27 -0.77 -22.60 7.99
N SER A 28 0.22 -23.46 8.20
CA SER A 28 1.64 -23.07 8.26
C SER A 28 2.25 -22.63 6.93
N ALA A 29 1.57 -22.86 5.80
CA ALA A 29 2.01 -22.41 4.49
C ALA A 29 1.42 -21.04 4.11
N ALA A 30 0.62 -20.42 4.98
CA ALA A 30 0.06 -19.10 4.71
C ALA A 30 1.15 -18.02 4.64
N PRO A 31 1.06 -17.09 3.67
CA PRO A 31 2.06 -16.04 3.51
C PRO A 31 2.03 -15.04 4.68
N THR A 32 3.20 -14.53 5.03
CA THR A 32 3.33 -13.48 6.04
C THR A 32 2.92 -12.12 5.49
N VAL A 33 2.71 -11.13 6.36
CA VAL A 33 2.49 -9.74 5.93
C VAL A 33 3.67 -9.22 5.11
N GLN A 34 4.89 -9.66 5.42
CA GLN A 34 6.08 -9.28 4.67
C GLN A 34 6.03 -9.84 3.24
N ASP A 35 5.60 -11.09 3.05
CA ASP A 35 5.46 -11.69 1.71
C ASP A 35 4.43 -10.93 0.87
N LEU A 36 3.30 -10.57 1.47
CA LEU A 36 2.26 -9.77 0.81
C LEU A 36 2.79 -8.40 0.36
N VAL A 37 3.58 -7.74 1.21
CA VAL A 37 4.20 -6.44 0.90
C VAL A 37 5.27 -6.57 -0.18
N SER A 38 6.15 -7.58 -0.10
CA SER A 38 7.19 -7.83 -1.10
C SER A 38 6.58 -8.03 -2.49
N ILE A 39 5.57 -8.89 -2.60
CA ILE A 39 4.86 -9.13 -3.87
C ILE A 39 4.17 -7.86 -4.38
N ALA A 40 3.57 -7.06 -3.50
CA ALA A 40 2.95 -5.80 -3.92
C ALA A 40 3.97 -4.82 -4.51
N ILE A 41 5.14 -4.69 -3.88
CA ILE A 41 6.24 -3.82 -4.36
C ILE A 41 6.78 -4.32 -5.70
N GLU A 42 7.04 -5.62 -5.83
CA GLU A 42 7.52 -6.23 -7.07
C GLU A 42 6.53 -6.01 -8.22
N ARG A 43 5.22 -6.16 -7.95
CA ARG A 43 4.17 -5.85 -8.92
C ARG A 43 4.19 -4.37 -9.31
N SER A 44 4.29 -3.44 -8.36
CA SER A 44 4.39 -2.01 -8.67
C SER A 44 5.59 -1.68 -9.56
N ILE A 45 6.75 -2.30 -9.34
CA ILE A 45 7.94 -2.12 -10.18
C ILE A 45 7.71 -2.69 -11.58
N ARG A 46 7.12 -3.89 -11.67
CA ARG A 46 6.81 -4.53 -12.95
C ARG A 46 5.83 -3.69 -13.76
N ASP A 47 4.75 -3.23 -13.12
CA ASP A 47 3.68 -2.47 -13.77
C ASP A 47 4.20 -1.09 -14.23
N TRP A 48 5.17 -0.49 -13.49
CA TRP A 48 5.87 0.71 -13.94
C TRP A 48 6.69 0.50 -15.22
N ASN A 49 7.27 -0.70 -15.40
CA ASN A 49 8.06 -1.06 -16.57
C ASN A 49 7.19 -1.59 -17.74
N ASN A 50 5.87 -1.66 -17.57
CA ASN A 50 4.93 -2.05 -18.61
C ASN A 50 4.21 -0.79 -19.14
N PRO A 51 4.44 -0.36 -20.39
CA PRO A 51 3.84 0.86 -20.95
C PRO A 51 2.30 0.90 -20.89
N GLU A 52 1.64 -0.26 -20.98
CA GLU A 52 0.17 -0.34 -20.92
C GLU A 52 -0.37 -0.04 -19.52
N GLN A 53 0.38 -0.40 -18.48
CA GLN A 53 -0.03 -0.27 -17.07
C GLN A 53 0.59 0.96 -16.40
N GLN A 54 1.69 1.49 -16.96
CA GLN A 54 2.44 2.62 -16.40
C GLN A 54 1.57 3.87 -16.27
N THR A 55 0.75 4.18 -17.28
CA THR A 55 -0.15 5.35 -17.26
C THR A 55 -1.15 5.25 -16.11
N GLN A 56 -1.80 4.09 -15.95
CA GLN A 56 -2.75 3.87 -14.86
C GLN A 56 -2.08 3.99 -13.49
N LEU A 57 -0.92 3.35 -13.31
CA LEU A 57 -0.16 3.42 -12.07
C LEU A 57 0.24 4.88 -11.73
N LEU A 58 0.66 5.66 -12.73
CA LEU A 58 0.98 7.07 -12.55
C LEU A 58 -0.23 7.90 -12.10
N GLU A 59 -1.39 7.70 -12.72
CA GLU A 59 -2.63 8.38 -12.34
C GLU A 59 -3.03 8.07 -10.89
N GLU A 60 -2.97 6.81 -10.49
CA GLU A 60 -3.25 6.37 -9.13
C GLU A 60 -2.29 6.99 -8.10
N LEU A 61 -0.99 7.04 -8.41
CA LEU A 61 0.03 7.67 -7.56
C LEU A 61 -0.23 9.17 -7.39
N LEU A 62 -0.55 9.88 -8.47
CA LEU A 62 -0.85 11.30 -8.45
C LEU A 62 -2.13 11.60 -7.67
N ALA A 63 -3.19 10.79 -7.86
CA ALA A 63 -4.43 10.90 -7.11
C ALA A 63 -4.19 10.68 -5.61
N HIS A 64 -3.43 9.64 -5.25
CA HIS A 64 -3.08 9.36 -3.86
C HIS A 64 -2.28 10.51 -3.23
N ARG A 65 -1.31 11.08 -3.96
CA ARG A 65 -0.52 12.24 -3.50
C ARG A 65 -1.40 13.47 -3.28
N LYS A 66 -2.35 13.74 -4.18
CA LYS A 66 -3.33 14.83 -4.05
C LYS A 66 -4.19 14.65 -2.80
N ALA A 67 -4.72 13.45 -2.57
CA ALA A 67 -5.52 13.13 -1.39
C ALA A 67 -4.72 13.27 -0.08
N ALA A 68 -3.45 12.85 -0.07
CA ALA A 68 -2.57 13.03 1.08
C ALA A 68 -2.32 14.52 1.40
N ARG A 69 -2.12 15.37 0.37
CA ARG A 69 -1.95 16.82 0.54
C ARG A 69 -3.22 17.50 1.05
N SER A 70 -4.39 17.11 0.55
CA SER A 70 -5.68 17.65 1.00
C SER A 70 -5.94 17.39 2.49
N ARG A 71 -5.63 16.16 2.97
CA ARG A 71 -5.75 15.80 4.38
C ARG A 71 -4.83 16.60 5.31
N MET A 72 -3.65 17.00 4.84
CA MET A 72 -2.74 17.88 5.61
C MET A 72 -3.30 19.31 5.71
N GLY A 73 -3.91 19.84 4.65
CA GLY A 73 -4.52 21.18 4.67
C GLY A 73 -5.74 21.28 5.58
N GLN A 74 -6.52 20.20 5.71
CA GLN A 74 -7.67 20.13 6.64
C GLN A 74 -7.21 20.05 8.10
N ARG A 75 -6.19 19.24 8.41
CA ARG A 75 -5.65 19.14 9.79
C ARG A 75 -5.17 20.48 10.36
N ASN A 76 -4.64 21.38 9.53
CA ASN A 76 -4.21 22.70 9.99
C ASN A 76 -5.38 23.67 10.26
N ARG A 77 -6.55 23.45 9.65
CA ARG A 77 -7.75 24.27 9.88
C ARG A 77 -8.50 23.86 11.14
N ASP A 78 -8.53 22.57 11.47
CA ASP A 78 -9.21 22.07 12.67
C ASP A 78 -8.38 22.28 13.96
N SER A 79 -7.11 22.67 13.82
CA SER A 79 -6.21 23.02 14.93
C SER A 79 -6.03 24.53 15.13
N SER A 80 -6.89 25.37 14.53
CA SER A 80 -6.91 26.83 14.70
C SER A 80 -8.23 27.30 15.32
#